data_AF-A0A7D4BB64-F1
#
_entry.id   AF-A0A7D4BB64-F1
#
_cell.length_a   1.000
_cell.length_b   1.000
_cell.length_c   1.000
_cell.angle_alpha   90.00
_cell.angle_beta   90.00
_cell.angle_gamma   90.00
#
_symmetry.space_group_name_H-M   'P 1'
#
loop_
_entity.id
_entity.type
_entity.pdbx_description
1 polymer ?
#
loop_
_entity_poly.entity_id
_entity_poly.type
_entity_poly.pdbx_seq_one_letter_code
_entity_poly.pdbx_strand_id
1 'polypeptide(L)'
;MSTIGVDFTASASFSANPAKQPKRPARRIGEKSRRGFAAMSPEQQRRIASEGGRASHESGRGHRFSSEEARAAGRKGGQISRRGPGKPGSDAV
;
A
#
# COMPACT_ATOMS: atom_id res chain seq x y z
N MET A 1 71.21 38.60 -7.57
CA MET A 1 70.49 38.77 -8.84
C MET A 1 69.02 38.49 -8.58
N SER A 2 68.21 39.55 -8.75
CA SER A 2 66.77 39.60 -9.00
C SER A 2 65.75 38.93 -8.05
N THR A 3 65.06 39.83 -7.35
CA THR A 3 63.61 39.89 -7.11
C THR A 3 62.74 39.37 -8.27
N ILE A 4 61.66 38.63 -7.96
CA ILE A 4 60.30 38.81 -8.52
C ILE A 4 59.32 38.24 -7.48
N GLY A 5 58.43 39.10 -6.99
CA GLY A 5 57.26 38.73 -6.20
C GLY A 5 56.12 38.26 -7.09
N VAL A 6 55.27 37.40 -6.53
CA VAL A 6 53.90 37.17 -7.03
C VAL A 6 52.96 37.15 -5.83
N ASP A 7 52.60 38.35 -5.39
CA ASP A 7 51.41 38.60 -4.61
C ASP A 7 50.20 38.30 -5.49
N PHE A 8 49.68 37.07 -5.44
CA PHE A 8 48.40 36.76 -6.08
C PHE A 8 47.25 37.24 -5.18
N THR A 9 47.02 38.54 -5.21
CA THR A 9 45.75 39.13 -4.80
C THR A 9 44.70 38.81 -5.86
N ALA A 10 43.88 37.79 -5.63
CA ALA A 10 42.56 37.71 -6.22
C ALA A 10 41.55 37.35 -5.12
N SER A 11 41.09 38.40 -4.45
CA SER A 11 39.78 38.45 -3.82
C SER A 11 38.72 38.22 -4.90
N ALA A 12 38.42 36.96 -5.18
CA ALA A 12 37.14 36.58 -5.75
C ALA A 12 36.39 35.92 -4.60
N SER A 13 35.60 36.73 -3.91
CA SER A 13 34.48 36.28 -3.09
C SER A 13 33.65 35.32 -3.94
N PHE A 14 33.88 34.02 -3.74
CA PHE A 14 32.94 33.00 -4.18
C PHE A 14 31.67 33.28 -3.39
N SER A 15 30.79 34.08 -4.00
CA SER A 15 29.42 34.28 -3.56
C SER A 15 28.77 32.92 -3.68
N ALA A 16 28.98 32.10 -2.64
CA ALA A 16 28.15 30.96 -2.34
C ALA A 16 26.78 31.55 -2.02
N ASN A 17 26.02 31.82 -3.07
CA ASN A 17 24.61 32.09 -2.99
C ASN A 17 24.01 30.83 -2.33
N PRO A 18 23.53 30.89 -1.07
CA PRO A 18 23.00 29.71 -0.43
C PRO A 18 21.66 29.47 -1.09
N ALA A 19 21.69 28.72 -2.20
CA ALA A 19 20.51 28.23 -2.87
C ALA A 19 19.65 27.57 -1.79
N LYS A 20 18.59 28.28 -1.41
CA LYS A 20 17.55 27.81 -0.50
C LYS A 20 17.17 26.43 -0.97
N GLN A 21 17.63 25.40 -0.26
CA GLN A 21 17.14 24.05 -0.48
C GLN A 21 15.61 24.13 -0.37
N PRO A 22 14.85 23.67 -1.37
CA PRO A 22 13.42 23.63 -1.23
C PRO A 22 13.14 22.68 -0.06
N LYS A 23 12.66 23.24 1.05
CA LYS A 23 12.24 22.48 2.22
C LYS A 23 11.16 21.53 1.71
N ARG A 24 11.50 20.25 1.50
CA ARG A 24 10.54 19.21 1.13
C ARG A 24 9.42 19.31 2.16
N PRO A 25 8.18 19.67 1.77
CA PRO A 25 7.17 20.02 2.75
C PRO A 25 7.00 18.82 3.68
N ALA A 26 7.16 19.08 4.99
CA ALA A 26 6.92 18.09 6.02
C ALA A 26 5.58 17.43 5.72
N ARG A 27 5.58 16.11 5.53
CA ARG A 27 4.40 15.29 5.26
C ARG A 27 3.33 15.68 6.29
N ARG A 28 2.28 16.39 5.86
CA ARG A 28 1.13 16.74 6.70
C ARG A 28 0.60 15.43 7.29
N ILE A 29 0.87 15.18 8.56
CA ILE A 29 0.31 14.06 9.32
C ILE A 29 -1.16 14.42 9.55
N GLY A 30 -2.02 14.20 8.56
CA GLY A 30 -3.43 14.56 8.63
C GLY A 30 -4.17 14.53 7.30
N GLU A 31 -3.52 14.92 6.20
CA GLU A 31 -4.10 14.78 4.85
C GLU A 31 -3.66 13.45 4.26
N LYS A 32 -4.60 12.51 4.12
CA LYS A 32 -4.37 11.23 3.43
C LYS A 32 -4.11 11.54 1.96
N SER A 33 -2.87 11.86 1.64
CA SER A 33 -2.38 12.03 0.26
C SER A 33 -2.70 10.74 -0.48
N ARG A 34 -3.62 10.83 -1.46
CA ARG A 34 -3.94 9.71 -2.35
C ARG A 34 -2.64 9.34 -3.06
N ARG A 35 -2.13 8.14 -2.79
CA ARG A 35 -0.88 7.59 -3.34
C ARG A 35 -1.12 6.14 -3.75
N GLY A 36 -0.27 5.63 -4.64
CA GLY A 36 -0.36 4.24 -5.12
C GLY A 36 -1.72 3.98 -5.79
N PHE A 37 -2.35 2.86 -5.43
CA PHE A 37 -3.64 2.45 -6.02
C PHE A 37 -4.74 3.52 -5.88
N ALA A 38 -4.78 4.22 -4.76
CA ALA A 38 -5.78 5.27 -4.51
C ALA A 38 -5.55 6.57 -5.32
N ALA A 39 -4.37 6.74 -5.92
CA ALA A 39 -4.07 7.87 -6.80
C ALA A 39 -4.34 7.57 -8.29
N MET A 40 -4.57 6.30 -8.66
CA MET A 40 -4.80 5.89 -10.04
C MET A 40 -6.21 6.25 -10.53
N SER A 41 -6.40 6.29 -11.85
CA SER A 41 -7.73 6.47 -12.45
C SER A 41 -8.65 5.28 -12.14
N PRO A 42 -9.99 5.46 -12.11
CA PRO A 42 -10.94 4.37 -11.85
C PRO A 42 -10.88 3.21 -12.85
N GLU A 43 -10.46 3.49 -14.09
CA GLU A 43 -10.28 2.46 -15.12
C GLU A 43 -9.04 1.61 -14.84
N GLN A 44 -7.92 2.25 -14.51
CA GLN A 44 -6.69 1.57 -14.17
C GLN A 44 -6.84 0.72 -12.90
N GLN A 45 -7.53 1.25 -11.88
CA GLN A 45 -7.86 0.49 -10.67
C GLN A 45 -8.69 -0.76 -11.00
N ARG A 46 -9.74 -0.63 -11.82
CA ARG A 46 -10.58 -1.76 -12.25
C ARG A 46 -9.80 -2.81 -13.02
N ARG A 47 -8.90 -2.39 -13.91
CA ARG A 47 -8.02 -3.30 -14.66
C ARG A 47 -7.12 -4.10 -13.72
N ILE A 48 -6.40 -3.41 -12.84
CA ILE A 48 -5.48 -4.04 -11.87
C ILE A 48 -6.24 -4.96 -10.90
N ALA A 49 -7.41 -4.55 -10.41
CA ALA A 49 -8.24 -5.39 -9.54
C ALA A 49 -8.72 -6.66 -10.27
N SER A 50 -9.16 -6.51 -11.53
CA SER A 50 -9.61 -7.62 -12.36
C SER A 50 -8.47 -8.59 -12.67
N GLU A 51 -7.28 -8.07 -12.98
CA GLU A 51 -6.07 -8.85 -13.23
C GLU A 51 -5.57 -9.54 -11.97
N GLY A 52 -5.58 -8.87 -10.82
CA GLY A 52 -5.22 -9.45 -9.53
C GLY A 52 -6.14 -10.60 -9.11
N GLY A 53 -7.46 -10.49 -9.37
CA GLY A 53 -8.42 -11.56 -9.12
C GLY A 53 -8.18 -12.78 -10.01
N ARG A 54 -7.93 -12.57 -11.31
CA ARG A 54 -7.61 -13.64 -12.26
C ARG A 54 -6.29 -14.33 -11.91
N ALA A 55 -5.25 -13.55 -11.66
CA ALA A 55 -3.94 -14.06 -11.27
C ALA A 55 -4.00 -14.86 -9.96
N SER A 56 -4.82 -14.44 -8.99
CA SER A 56 -5.00 -15.19 -7.75
C SER A 56 -5.62 -16.58 -8.02
N HIS A 57 -6.63 -16.65 -8.89
CA HIS A 57 -7.26 -17.91 -9.27
C HIS A 57 -6.32 -18.80 -10.08
N GLU A 58 -5.67 -18.23 -11.10
CA GLU A 58 -4.73 -18.93 -11.98
C GLU A 58 -3.50 -19.43 -11.23
N SER A 59 -3.03 -18.67 -10.24
CA SER A 59 -1.86 -19.03 -9.44
C SER A 59 -2.01 -20.38 -8.73
N GLY A 60 -3.24 -20.89 -8.59
CA GLY A 60 -3.49 -22.25 -8.09
C GLY A 60 -2.99 -22.48 -6.67
N ARG A 61 -2.59 -21.42 -5.96
CA ARG A 61 -2.08 -21.43 -4.58
C ARG A 61 -3.19 -21.70 -3.55
N GLY A 62 -4.41 -21.96 -4.00
CA GLY A 62 -5.51 -22.39 -3.15
C GLY A 62 -5.26 -23.78 -2.60
N HIS A 63 -5.62 -23.99 -1.33
CA HIS A 63 -5.68 -25.32 -0.74
C HIS A 63 -6.70 -26.17 -1.50
N ARG A 64 -6.26 -27.30 -2.07
CA ARG A 64 -7.16 -28.28 -2.64
C ARG A 64 -7.64 -29.21 -1.54
N PHE A 65 -8.92 -29.14 -1.21
CA PHE A 65 -9.52 -30.08 -0.27
C PHE A 65 -9.55 -31.47 -0.89
N SER A 66 -9.07 -32.46 -0.15
CA SER A 66 -9.44 -33.85 -0.40
C SER A 66 -10.93 -34.05 -0.07
N SER A 67 -11.57 -35.07 -0.65
CA SER A 67 -12.99 -35.34 -0.39
C SER A 67 -13.28 -35.59 1.09
N GLU A 68 -12.33 -36.20 1.80
CA GLU A 68 -12.44 -36.44 3.25
C GLU A 68 -12.37 -35.12 4.04
N GLU A 69 -11.43 -34.25 3.68
CA GLU A 69 -11.25 -32.95 4.34
C GLU A 69 -12.43 -32.01 4.10
N ALA A 70 -12.95 -31.96 2.86
CA ALA A 70 -14.17 -31.22 2.54
C ALA A 70 -15.35 -31.71 3.40
N ARG A 71 -15.49 -33.03 3.58
CA ARG A 71 -16.54 -33.63 4.41
C ARG A 71 -16.34 -33.34 5.89
N ALA A 72 -15.10 -33.31 6.38
CA ALA A 72 -14.79 -32.93 7.76
C ALA A 72 -15.10 -31.44 8.01
N ALA A 73 -14.68 -30.56 7.11
CA ALA A 73 -14.96 -29.12 7.16
C ALA A 73 -16.48 -28.84 7.10
N GLY A 74 -17.20 -29.50 6.19
CA GLY A 74 -18.66 -29.39 6.10
C GLY A 74 -19.38 -29.89 7.36
N ARG A 75 -18.94 -31.03 7.93
CA ARG A 75 -19.46 -31.51 9.23
C ARG A 75 -19.22 -30.50 10.34
N LYS A 76 -18.03 -29.89 10.40
CA LYS A 76 -17.68 -28.86 11.40
C LYS A 76 -18.54 -27.61 11.22
N GLY A 77 -18.67 -27.10 10.00
CA GLY A 77 -19.52 -25.95 9.70
C GLY A 77 -20.99 -26.20 10.05
N GLY A 78 -21.52 -27.39 9.71
CA GLY A 78 -22.88 -27.80 10.04
C GLY A 78 -23.14 -28.04 11.53
N GLN A 79 -22.11 -28.32 12.34
CA GLN A 79 -22.25 -28.37 13.80
C GLN A 79 -22.32 -26.96 14.41
N ILE A 80 -21.59 -26.00 13.83
CA ILE A 80 -21.58 -24.60 14.27
C ILE A 80 -22.89 -23.91 13.85
N SER A 81 -23.36 -24.11 12.62
CA SER A 81 -24.60 -23.48 12.13
C SER A 81 -25.87 -24.04 12.77
N ARG A 82 -25.88 -25.32 13.16
CA ARG A 82 -26.97 -25.92 13.97
C ARG A 82 -27.10 -25.30 15.36
N ARG A 83 -26.10 -24.52 15.82
CA ARG A 83 -26.15 -23.74 17.06
C ARG A 83 -26.37 -22.23 16.79
N GLY A 84 -26.84 -21.87 15.59
CA GLY A 84 -27.23 -20.49 15.27
C GLY A 84 -28.35 -19.99 16.18
N PRO A 85 -28.43 -18.67 16.45
CA PRO A 85 -29.30 -18.10 17.47
C PRO A 85 -30.75 -18.47 17.15
N GLY A 86 -31.43 -19.09 18.13
CA GLY A 86 -32.84 -19.43 18.01
C GLY A 86 -33.62 -18.21 17.51
N LYS A 87 -34.41 -18.40 16.45
CA LYS A 87 -35.35 -17.38 16.01
C LYS A 87 -36.17 -16.94 17.24
N PRO A 88 -36.21 -15.66 17.63
CA PRO A 88 -37.16 -15.23 18.66
C PRO A 88 -38.56 -15.54 18.13
N GLY A 89 -39.33 -16.26 18.95
CA GLY A 89 -40.61 -16.85 18.60
C GLY A 89 -41.62 -15.82 18.08
N SER A 90 -42.47 -16.27 17.16
CA SER A 90 -43.58 -15.52 16.60
C SER A 90 -44.80 -15.44 17.52
N ASP A 91 -44.62 -15.42 18.84
CA ASP A 91 -45.69 -15.45 19.84
C ASP A 91 -46.06 -14.05 20.37
N ALA A 92 -45.96 -13.03 19.53
CA ALA A 92 -46.40 -11.68 19.84
C ALA A 92 -47.60 -11.31 18.97
N VAL A 93 -48.76 -11.89 19.27
CA VAL A 93 -50.09 -11.37 18.88
C VAL A 93 -51.04 -11.46 20.07
#